data_AF-A0A961CUF5-F1
#
_entry.id   AF-A0A961CUF5-F1
#
_cell.length_a   1.000
_cell.length_b   1.000
_cell.length_c   1.000
_cell.angle_alpha   90.00
_cell.angle_beta   90.00
_cell.angle_gamma   90.00
#
_symmetry.space_group_name_H-M   'P 1'
#
loop_
_entity.id
_entity.type
_entity.pdbx_description
1 polymer ?
#
loop_
_entity_poly.entity_id
_entity_poly.type
_entity_poly.pdbx_seq_one_letter_code
_entity_poly.pdbx_strand_id
1 'polypeptide(L)'
;MSTLGPAGVRPFERSMPPVTGLGMASLACAVVSGVIVASQVGMDDPPMVVPTMFVAAALLLEIATVVVLVRIRPFAWDRFRLVFSVGLAAYVLQSAIIAWAFVINDVPAGPMTILSLGLVVFATIVPVMLAFTVARYQAVDDPR
;
A
#
# COMPACT_ATOMS: atom_id res chain seq x y z
N MET A 1 -3.30 -25.96 -26.89
CA MET A 1 -3.64 -26.79 -25.71
C MET A 1 -2.36 -27.01 -24.92
N SER A 2 -2.19 -26.30 -23.80
CA SER A 2 -0.98 -26.39 -22.97
C SER A 2 -1.10 -27.59 -22.02
N THR A 3 -0.12 -28.48 -22.07
CA THR A 3 -0.03 -29.70 -21.26
C THR A 3 0.42 -29.35 -19.84
N LEU A 4 -0.53 -29.14 -18.92
CA LEU A 4 -0.22 -29.08 -17.49
C LEU A 4 -0.05 -30.50 -16.95
N GLY A 5 1.16 -30.83 -16.49
CA GLY A 5 1.44 -32.09 -15.82
C GLY A 5 0.69 -32.21 -14.48
N PRO A 6 0.46 -33.44 -13.97
CA PRO A 6 -0.57 -33.72 -12.94
C PRO A 6 -0.25 -33.23 -11.51
N ALA A 7 0.68 -32.30 -11.32
CA ALA A 7 1.14 -31.85 -9.99
C ALA A 7 1.20 -30.32 -9.83
N GLY A 8 0.62 -29.56 -10.76
CA GLY A 8 0.48 -28.11 -10.60
C GLY A 8 -0.76 -27.77 -9.78
N VAL A 9 -0.60 -27.45 -8.49
CA VAL A 9 -1.66 -26.81 -7.71
C VAL A 9 -2.05 -25.53 -8.46
N ARG A 10 -3.33 -25.38 -8.80
CA ARG A 10 -3.77 -24.22 -9.59
C ARG A 10 -3.47 -22.96 -8.77
N PRO A 11 -2.91 -21.90 -9.37
CA PRO A 11 -2.61 -20.66 -8.65
C PRO A 11 -3.82 -20.07 -7.89
N PHE A 12 -5.04 -20.38 -8.36
CA PHE A 12 -6.31 -19.97 -7.78
C PHE A 12 -6.78 -20.81 -6.58
N GLU A 13 -6.16 -21.96 -6.29
CA GLU A 13 -6.48 -22.82 -5.15
C GLU A 13 -5.58 -22.55 -3.93
N ARG A 14 -4.55 -21.70 -4.04
CA ARG A 14 -3.72 -21.28 -2.90
C ARG A 14 -4.46 -20.23 -2.07
N SER A 15 -4.86 -20.62 -0.86
CA SER A 15 -5.19 -19.66 0.19
C SER A 15 -3.91 -18.92 0.59
N MET A 16 -3.75 -17.69 0.09
CA MET A 16 -2.62 -16.84 0.47
C MET A 16 -2.96 -16.06 1.74
N PRO A 17 -1.94 -15.71 2.55
CA PRO A 17 -2.12 -14.87 3.73
C PRO A 17 -2.89 -13.58 3.38
N PRO A 18 -3.56 -12.94 4.35
CA PRO A 18 -4.48 -11.81 4.12
C PRO A 18 -3.76 -10.48 3.78
N VAL A 19 -2.75 -10.52 2.89
CA VAL A 19 -1.99 -9.37 2.39
C VAL A 19 -2.93 -8.34 1.76
N THR A 20 -3.87 -8.79 0.92
CA THR A 20 -4.85 -7.91 0.29
C THR A 20 -5.78 -7.24 1.30
N GLY A 21 -6.26 -8.00 2.29
CA GLY A 21 -7.14 -7.45 3.33
C GLY A 21 -6.45 -6.38 4.17
N LEU A 22 -5.23 -6.68 4.64
CA LEU A 22 -4.43 -5.75 5.44
C LEU A 22 -4.04 -4.49 4.64
N GLY A 23 -3.65 -4.65 3.38
CA GLY A 23 -3.28 -3.52 2.52
C GLY A 23 -4.46 -2.61 2.20
N MET A 24 -5.64 -3.17 1.90
CA MET A 24 -6.85 -2.38 1.68
C MET A 24 -7.33 -1.68 2.95
N ALA A 25 -7.20 -2.32 4.11
CA ALA A 25 -7.51 -1.70 5.40
C ALA A 25 -6.56 -0.53 5.70
N SER A 26 -5.25 -0.71 5.46
CA SER A 26 -4.24 0.36 5.59
C SER A 26 -4.60 1.57 4.71
N LEU A 27 -4.91 1.33 3.43
CA LEU A 27 -5.29 2.39 2.50
C LEU A 27 -6.59 3.08 2.93
N ALA A 28 -7.60 2.33 3.38
CA ALA A 28 -8.85 2.88 3.88
C ALA A 28 -8.61 3.79 5.09
N CYS A 29 -7.79 3.37 6.06
CA CYS A 29 -7.42 4.19 7.21
C CYS A 29 -6.70 5.48 6.80
N ALA A 30 -5.77 5.42 5.84
CA ALA A 30 -5.06 6.59 5.34
C ALA A 30 -6.03 7.59 4.65
N VAL A 31 -6.96 7.08 3.84
CA VAL A 31 -7.98 7.91 3.18
C VAL A 31 -8.91 8.55 4.21
N VAL A 32 -9.40 7.79 5.20
CA VAL A 32 -10.25 8.32 6.28
C VAL A 32 -9.52 9.43 7.05
N SER A 33 -8.24 9.23 7.39
CA SER A 33 -7.42 10.27 8.02
C SER A 33 -7.40 11.56 7.18
N GLY A 34 -7.13 11.45 5.88
CA GLY A 34 -7.08 12.60 4.98
C GLY A 34 -8.43 13.30 4.84
N VAL A 35 -9.53 12.54 4.75
CA VAL A 35 -10.90 13.10 4.69
C VAL A 35 -11.24 13.86 5.97
N ILE A 36 -10.87 13.35 7.15
CA ILE A 36 -11.11 14.05 8.40
C ILE A 36 -10.33 15.37 8.43
N VAL A 37 -9.06 15.38 8.05
CA VAL A 37 -8.26 16.62 7.95
C VAL A 37 -8.89 17.60 6.96
N ALA A 38 -9.32 17.13 5.79
CA ALA A 38 -9.95 17.97 4.77
C ALA A 38 -11.31 18.53 5.24
N SER A 39 -12.06 17.79 6.07
CA SER A 39 -13.34 18.25 6.62
C SER A 39 -13.20 19.34 7.68
N GLN A 40 -11.99 19.54 8.22
CA GLN A 40 -11.68 20.51 9.26
C GLN A 40 -11.12 21.83 8.70
N VAL A 41 -11.11 21.99 7.37
CA VAL A 41 -10.64 23.22 6.72
C VAL A 41 -11.50 24.41 7.17
N GLY A 42 -10.84 25.48 7.65
CA GLY A 42 -11.49 26.69 8.14
C GLY A 42 -11.81 26.71 9.63
N MET A 43 -11.44 25.67 10.39
CA MET A 43 -11.47 25.69 11.86
C MET A 43 -10.20 26.34 12.42
N ASP A 44 -10.33 27.16 13.47
CA ASP A 44 -9.20 27.82 14.13
C ASP A 44 -8.32 26.84 14.93
N ASP A 45 -8.94 25.88 15.64
CA ASP A 45 -8.26 24.83 16.43
C ASP A 45 -8.81 23.42 16.10
N PRO A 46 -8.40 22.83 14.96
CA PRO A 46 -8.94 21.55 14.53
C PRO A 46 -8.39 20.37 15.36
N PRO A 47 -9.24 19.45 15.85
CA PRO A 47 -8.80 18.32 16.65
C PRO A 47 -8.02 17.30 15.79
N MET A 48 -6.70 17.23 16.01
CA MET A 48 -5.77 16.36 15.26
C MET A 48 -5.63 14.95 15.81
N VAL A 49 -6.19 14.64 16.98
CA VAL A 49 -6.05 13.34 17.64
C VAL A 49 -6.63 12.21 16.78
N VAL A 50 -7.83 12.40 16.23
CA VAL A 50 -8.52 11.36 15.44
C VAL A 50 -7.78 11.08 14.12
N PRO A 51 -7.44 12.08 13.28
CA PRO A 51 -6.60 11.84 12.10
C PRO A 51 -5.27 11.15 12.44
N THR A 52 -4.61 11.57 13.51
CA THR A 52 -3.34 10.98 13.94
C THR A 52 -3.48 9.49 14.25
N MET A 53 -4.56 9.09 14.93
CA MET A 53 -4.85 7.68 15.21
C MET A 53 -5.07 6.87 13.93
N PHE A 54 -5.79 7.41 12.96
CA PHE A 54 -6.04 6.72 11.69
C PHE A 54 -4.79 6.57 10.84
N VAL A 55 -3.95 7.61 10.72
CA VAL A 55 -2.71 7.51 9.95
C VAL A 55 -1.69 6.58 10.62
N ALA A 56 -1.63 6.58 11.96
CA ALA A 56 -0.80 5.63 12.70
C ALA A 56 -1.28 4.19 12.49
N ALA A 57 -2.59 3.94 12.53
CA ALA A 57 -3.16 2.63 12.23
C ALA A 57 -2.86 2.19 10.78
N ALA A 58 -2.95 3.11 9.81
CA ALA A 58 -2.62 2.85 8.42
C ALA A 58 -1.16 2.38 8.25
N LEU A 59 -0.21 3.08 8.87
CA LEU A 59 1.22 2.72 8.87
C LEU A 59 1.47 1.37 9.53
N LEU A 60 0.84 1.09 10.68
CA LEU A 60 0.96 -0.20 11.35
C LEU A 60 0.43 -1.36 10.49
N LEU A 61 -0.72 -1.17 9.83
CA LEU A 61 -1.30 -2.15 8.92
C LEU A 61 -0.44 -2.36 7.67
N GLU A 62 0.19 -1.30 7.16
CA GLU A 62 1.14 -1.38 6.04
C GLU A 62 2.36 -2.23 6.43
N ILE A 63 2.97 -1.93 7.57
CA ILE A 63 4.11 -2.69 8.10
C ILE A 63 3.71 -4.16 8.28
N ALA A 64 2.54 -4.44 8.87
CA ALA A 64 2.02 -5.80 9.01
C ALA A 64 1.86 -6.50 7.65
N THR A 65 1.35 -5.79 6.65
CA THR A 65 1.20 -6.31 5.27
C THR A 65 2.54 -6.71 4.69
N VAL A 66 3.56 -5.85 4.80
CA VAL A 66 4.91 -6.12 4.31
C VAL A 66 5.54 -7.31 5.06
N VAL A 67 5.40 -7.38 6.38
CA VAL A 67 5.93 -8.49 7.19
C VAL A 67 5.29 -9.82 6.77
N VAL A 68 3.98 -9.86 6.58
CA VAL A 68 3.27 -11.07 6.11
C VAL A 68 3.73 -11.45 4.71
N LEU A 69 3.87 -10.47 3.81
CA LEU A 69 4.31 -10.69 2.43
C LEU A 69 5.71 -11.29 2.33
N VAL A 70 6.68 -10.75 3.08
CA VAL A 70 8.09 -11.21 3.06
C VAL A 70 8.23 -12.65 3.57
N ARG A 71 7.27 -13.12 4.38
CA ARG A 71 7.22 -14.50 4.88
C ARG A 71 6.69 -15.51 3.86
N ILE A 72 6.13 -15.09 2.73
CA ILE A 72 5.60 -15.99 1.71
C ILE A 72 6.75 -16.69 0.96
N ARG A 73 6.80 -18.02 1.07
CA ARG A 73 7.73 -18.91 0.36
C ARG A 73 6.96 -20.17 -0.08
N PRO A 74 7.10 -20.66 -1.32
CA PRO A 74 7.81 -20.08 -2.48
C PRO A 74 7.03 -18.92 -3.15
N PHE A 75 7.73 -17.91 -3.68
CA PHE A 75 7.12 -16.72 -4.30
C PHE A 75 7.96 -16.15 -5.45
N ALA A 76 7.32 -15.56 -6.46
CA ALA A 76 7.95 -15.02 -7.66
C ALA A 76 8.61 -13.64 -7.41
N TRP A 77 9.64 -13.61 -6.57
CA TRP A 77 10.30 -12.37 -6.10
C TRP A 77 10.91 -11.51 -7.21
N ASP A 78 11.36 -12.10 -8.32
CA ASP A 78 11.95 -11.34 -9.43
C ASP A 78 10.90 -10.50 -10.16
N ARG A 79 9.74 -11.11 -10.43
CA ARG A 79 8.59 -10.40 -11.02
C ARG A 79 8.00 -9.39 -10.05
N PHE A 80 7.96 -9.73 -8.76
CA PHE A 80 7.55 -8.79 -7.72
C PHE A 80 8.43 -7.53 -7.72
N ARG A 81 9.76 -7.67 -7.69
CA ARG A 81 10.69 -6.52 -7.65
C ARG A 81 10.58 -5.64 -8.90
N LEU A 82 10.40 -6.25 -10.08
CA LEU A 82 10.23 -5.50 -11.32
C LEU A 82 8.97 -4.63 -11.26
N VAL A 83 7.82 -5.23 -10.95
CA VAL A 83 6.54 -4.48 -10.89
C VAL A 83 6.56 -3.47 -9.74
N PHE A 84 7.12 -3.86 -8.59
CA PHE A 84 7.24 -3.00 -7.43
C PHE A 84 8.10 -1.76 -7.71
N SER A 85 9.27 -1.91 -8.34
CA SER A 85 10.16 -0.76 -8.60
C SER A 85 9.56 0.25 -9.58
N VAL A 86 8.96 -0.23 -10.68
CA VAL A 86 8.29 0.64 -11.65
C VAL A 86 7.05 1.29 -11.04
N GLY A 87 6.26 0.52 -10.29
CA GLY A 87 5.12 1.03 -9.55
C GLY A 87 5.55 2.09 -8.53
N LEU A 88 6.55 1.80 -7.70
CA LEU A 88 7.04 2.72 -6.68
C LEU A 88 7.50 4.04 -7.29
N ALA A 89 8.24 4.01 -8.40
CA ALA A 89 8.65 5.23 -9.10
C ALA A 89 7.44 6.09 -9.53
N ALA A 90 6.42 5.46 -10.13
CA ALA A 90 5.22 6.17 -10.58
C ALA A 90 4.41 6.75 -9.42
N TYR A 91 4.27 6.00 -8.32
CA TYR A 91 3.48 6.42 -7.16
C TYR A 91 4.22 7.43 -6.28
N VAL A 92 5.54 7.34 -6.17
CA VAL A 92 6.37 8.40 -5.57
C VAL A 92 6.22 9.70 -6.35
N LEU A 93 6.28 9.66 -7.69
CA LEU A 93 6.05 10.83 -8.52
C LEU A 93 4.66 11.45 -8.27
N GLN A 94 3.60 10.64 -8.26
CA GLN A 94 2.25 11.12 -7.96
C GLN A 94 2.14 11.74 -6.57
N SER A 95 2.72 11.08 -5.56
CA SER A 95 2.75 11.60 -4.19
C SER A 95 3.49 12.93 -4.09
N ALA A 96 4.59 13.10 -4.83
CA ALA A 96 5.36 14.34 -4.84
C ALA A 96 4.56 15.49 -5.45
N ILE A 97 3.80 15.23 -6.52
CA ILE A 97 2.92 16.23 -7.14
C ILE A 97 1.80 16.64 -6.16
N ILE A 98 1.22 15.70 -5.43
CA ILE A 98 0.19 16.00 -4.42
C ILE A 98 0.80 16.76 -3.24
N ALA A 99 1.96 16.34 -2.75
CA ALA A 99 2.68 17.03 -1.67
C ALA A 99 3.04 18.47 -2.06
N TRP A 100 3.42 18.69 -3.32
CA TRP A 100 3.65 20.04 -3.85
C TRP A 100 2.41 20.93 -3.77
N ALA A 101 1.22 20.36 -3.98
CA ALA A 101 -0.02 21.11 -3.80
C ALA A 101 -0.22 21.55 -2.34
N PHE A 102 0.22 20.79 -1.35
CA PHE A 102 0.14 21.23 0.06
C PHE A 102 1.06 22.42 0.34
N VAL A 103 2.24 22.43 -0.30
CA VAL A 103 3.20 23.53 -0.16
C VAL A 103 2.65 24.81 -0.78
N ILE A 104 2.12 24.76 -1.99
CA ILE A 104 1.63 25.97 -2.68
C ILE A 104 0.32 26.51 -2.10
N ASN A 105 -0.42 25.70 -1.34
CA ASN A 105 -1.64 26.11 -0.64
C ASN A 105 -1.38 26.48 0.83
N ASP A 106 -0.12 26.65 1.24
CA ASP A 106 0.30 27.04 2.60
C ASP A 106 -0.41 26.23 3.70
N VAL A 107 -0.53 24.90 3.49
CA VAL A 107 -1.22 24.02 4.43
C VAL A 107 -0.49 24.06 5.78
N PRO A 108 -1.20 24.27 6.92
CA PRO A 108 -0.58 24.30 8.23
C PRO A 108 0.20 23.02 8.55
N ALA A 109 1.30 23.15 9.30
CA ALA A 109 2.26 22.06 9.53
C ALA A 109 1.64 20.77 10.10
N GLY A 110 0.64 20.87 10.98
CA GLY A 110 -0.07 19.73 11.55
C GLY A 110 -0.79 18.89 10.48
N PRO A 111 -1.84 19.44 9.83
CA PRO A 111 -2.49 18.84 8.66
C PRO A 111 -1.51 18.35 7.59
N MET A 112 -0.51 19.17 7.24
CA MET A 112 0.50 18.82 6.24
C MET A 112 1.23 17.52 6.61
N THR A 113 1.66 17.38 7.87
CA THR A 113 2.35 16.17 8.35
C THR A 113 1.48 14.93 8.17
N ILE A 114 0.22 15.00 8.57
CA ILE A 114 -0.72 13.87 8.51
C ILE A 114 -1.00 13.48 7.04
N LEU A 115 -1.23 14.47 6.19
CA LEU A 115 -1.47 14.25 4.77
C LEU A 115 -0.22 13.67 4.08
N SER A 116 0.98 14.14 4.41
CA SER A 116 2.24 13.59 3.91
C SER A 116 2.47 12.15 4.35
N LEU A 117 2.15 11.80 5.60
CA LEU A 117 2.21 10.41 6.06
C LEU A 117 1.22 9.51 5.29
N GLY A 118 0.01 10.00 5.04
CA GLY A 118 -0.96 9.31 4.19
C GLY A 118 -0.48 9.12 2.75
N LEU A 119 0.25 10.10 2.20
CA LEU A 119 0.89 10.00 0.89
C LEU A 119 2.00 8.95 0.86
N VAL A 120 2.77 8.79 1.95
CA VAL A 120 3.75 7.70 2.07
C VAL A 120 3.04 6.36 1.98
N VAL A 121 2.00 6.15 2.79
CA VAL A 121 1.20 4.90 2.78
C VAL A 121 0.65 4.63 1.39
N PHE A 122 0.05 5.63 0.74
CA PHE A 122 -0.45 5.52 -0.63
C PHE A 122 0.67 5.14 -1.62
N ALA A 123 1.81 5.81 -1.53
CA ALA A 123 2.91 5.64 -2.46
C ALA A 123 3.56 4.26 -2.38
N THR A 124 3.44 3.58 -1.25
CA THR A 124 4.05 2.27 -0.98
C THR A 124 3.06 1.12 -1.10
N ILE A 125 1.87 1.23 -0.47
CA ILE A 125 0.92 0.12 -0.40
C ILE A 125 0.37 -0.24 -1.79
N VAL A 126 0.17 0.75 -2.66
CA VAL A 126 -0.39 0.50 -3.98
C VAL A 126 0.61 -0.26 -4.86
N PRO A 127 1.89 0.14 -4.98
CA PRO A 127 2.91 -0.68 -5.64
C PRO A 127 3.06 -2.08 -5.05
N VAL A 128 3.01 -2.23 -3.71
CA VAL A 128 3.04 -3.55 -3.06
C VAL A 128 1.89 -4.42 -3.55
N MET A 129 0.67 -3.87 -3.60
CA MET A 129 -0.52 -4.59 -4.04
C MET A 129 -0.51 -4.94 -5.52
N LEU A 130 -0.04 -4.03 -6.38
CA LEU A 130 0.14 -4.29 -7.81
C LEU A 130 1.15 -5.43 -8.03
N ALA A 131 2.33 -5.33 -7.40
CA ALA A 131 3.39 -6.32 -7.49
C ALA A 131 2.94 -7.68 -6.94
N PHE A 132 2.23 -7.70 -5.80
CA PHE A 132 1.66 -8.91 -5.23
C PHE A 132 0.65 -9.56 -6.18
N THR A 133 -0.24 -8.77 -6.79
CA THR A 133 -1.27 -9.26 -7.70
C THR A 133 -0.68 -9.90 -8.96
N VAL A 134 0.43 -9.38 -9.46
CA VAL A 134 1.15 -9.99 -10.59
C VAL A 134 1.89 -11.25 -10.14
N ALA A 135 2.68 -11.15 -9.06
CA ALA A 135 3.54 -12.23 -8.60
C ALA A 135 2.77 -13.45 -8.10
N ARG A 136 1.59 -13.27 -7.50
CA ARG A 136 0.75 -14.37 -6.99
C ARG A 136 0.26 -15.35 -8.06
N TYR A 137 0.23 -14.93 -9.33
CA TYR A 137 -0.20 -15.75 -10.46
C TYR A 137 0.93 -16.25 -11.35
N GLN A 138 2.19 -15.92 -11.01
CA GLN A 138 3.34 -16.47 -11.73
C GLN A 138 3.54 -17.93 -11.32
N ALA A 139 3.82 -18.79 -12.30
CA ALA A 139 4.36 -20.11 -12.01
C ALA A 139 5.74 -19.93 -11.38
N VAL A 140 5.96 -20.56 -10.23
CA VAL A 140 7.26 -20.62 -9.57
C VAL A 140 7.71 -22.06 -9.68
N ASP A 141 8.88 -22.29 -10.26
CA ASP A 141 9.48 -23.62 -10.32
C ASP A 141 9.77 -24.09 -8.89
N ASP A 142 9.26 -25.27 -8.55
CA ASP A 142 9.48 -25.92 -7.26
C ASP A 142 10.93 -26.45 -7.24
N PRO A 143 11.84 -25.88 -6.42
CA PRO A 143 13.14 -26.49 -6.23
C PRO A 143 12.91 -27.69 -5.31
N ARG A 144 12.67 -28.86 -5.92
CA ARG A 144 12.75 -30.14 -5.22
C ARG A 144 14.08 -30.30 -4.50
#